data_AF-A0A800H8G3-F1
#
_entry.id   AF-A0A800H8G3-F1
#
_cell.length_a   1.000
_cell.length_b   1.000
_cell.length_c   1.000
_cell.angle_alpha   90.00
_cell.angle_beta   90.00
_cell.angle_gamma   90.00
#
_symmetry.space_group_name_H-M   'P 1'
#
loop_
_entity.id
_entity.type
_entity.pdbx_description
1 polymer ?
#
loop_
_entity_poly.entity_id
_entity_poly.type
_entity_poly.pdbx_seq_one_letter_code
_entity_poly.pdbx_strand_id
1 'polypeptide(L)' 'RKGKVITVTDKITPELESLSDHLIEVPVSHPRTFPILATIPLQLLAYHLAVLRGCDVDMPRNLAKSVTVE' A
#
# COMPACT_ATOMS: atom_id res chain seq x y z
N ARG A 1 20.24 1.78 13.09
CA ARG A 1 18.87 1.64 12.52
C ARG A 1 18.88 2.32 11.15
N LYS A 2 18.74 1.57 10.04
CA LYS A 2 18.70 2.06 8.65
C LYS A 2 17.35 1.65 8.02
N GLY A 3 16.26 2.17 8.59
CA GLY A 3 14.92 1.86 8.07
C GLY A 3 14.76 2.45 6.68
N LYS A 4 14.05 1.72 5.80
CA LYS A 4 13.66 2.23 4.49
C LYS A 4 12.32 2.95 4.60
N VAL A 5 12.25 4.16 4.07
CA VAL A 5 11.04 5.00 4.07
C VAL A 5 10.40 4.94 2.69
N ILE A 6 9.17 4.44 2.64
CA ILE A 6 8.34 4.44 1.44
C ILE A 6 7.20 5.41 1.69
N THR A 7 7.11 6.46 0.88
CA THR A 7 6.08 7.49 1.02
C THR A 7 5.02 7.32 -0.06
N VAL A 8 3.75 7.41 0.34
CA VAL A 8 2.59 7.45 -0.56
C VAL A 8 1.94 8.82 -0.42
N THR A 9 1.92 9.61 -1.49
CA THR A 9 1.46 11.00 -1.43
C THR A 9 0.82 11.43 -2.74
N ASP A 10 -0.15 12.34 -2.68
CA ASP A 10 -0.68 13.07 -3.84
C ASP A 10 0.03 14.40 -4.08
N LYS A 11 1.03 14.71 -3.26
CA LYS A 11 1.83 15.92 -3.37
C LYS A 11 3.30 15.61 -3.14
N ILE A 12 4.09 15.79 -4.19
CA ILE A 12 5.54 15.68 -4.14
C ILE A 12 6.11 17.05 -3.74
N THR A 13 6.98 17.07 -2.74
CA THR A 13 7.76 18.27 -2.37
C THR A 13 9.23 17.90 -2.23
N PRO A 14 10.17 18.85 -2.42
CA PRO A 14 11.60 18.57 -2.30
C PRO A 14 11.99 17.99 -0.92
N GLU A 15 11.30 18.42 0.15
CA GLU A 15 11.51 17.89 1.49
C GLU A 15 11.08 16.42 1.57
N LEU A 16 9.93 16.08 1.01
CA LEU A 16 9.41 14.71 0.94
C LEU A 16 10.33 13.79 0.13
N GLU A 17 10.84 14.26 -1.00
CA GLU A 17 11.81 13.52 -1.81
C GLU A 17 13.11 13.26 -1.02
N SER A 18 13.59 14.25 -0.27
CA SER A 18 14.82 14.11 0.54
C SER A 18 14.70 13.13 1.71
N LEU A 19 13.48 12.94 2.24
CA LEU A 19 13.19 12.09 3.38
C LEU A 19 12.83 10.65 3.00
N SER A 20 12.51 10.40 1.73
CA SER A 20 11.96 9.13 1.26
C SER A 20 13.00 8.33 0.48
N ASP A 21 13.16 7.04 0.78
CA ASP A 21 13.93 6.13 -0.08
C ASP A 21 13.15 5.77 -1.35
N HIS A 22 11.82 5.73 -1.24
CA HIS A 22 10.90 5.45 -2.35
C HIS A 22 9.66 6.33 -2.22
N LEU A 23 9.16 6.80 -3.37
CA LEU A 23 7.96 7.64 -3.43
C LEU A 23 6.96 7.01 -4.41
N ILE A 24 5.72 6.87 -3.96
CA ILE A 24 4.58 6.40 -4.74
C ILE A 24 3.62 7.58 -4.88
N GLU A 25 3.53 8.10 -6.09
CA GLU A 25 2.62 9.19 -6.42
C GLU A 25 1.21 8.67 -6.62
N VAL A 26 0.25 9.32 -5.96
CA VAL A 26 -1.18 9.11 -6.14
C VAL A 26 -1.74 10.34 -6.87
N PRO A 27 -2.70 10.19 -7.79
CA PRO A 27 -3.30 11.36 -8.44
C PRO A 27 -3.88 12.35 -7.44
N VAL A 28 -3.64 13.64 -7.67
CA VAL A 28 -4.24 14.73 -6.90
C VAL A 28 -5.75 14.56 -6.89
N SER A 29 -6.33 14.51 -5.69
CA SER A 29 -7.76 14.31 -5.53
C SER A 29 -8.31 15.12 -4.37
N HIS A 30 -9.64 15.13 -4.22
CA HIS A 30 -10.26 15.78 -3.07
C HIS A 30 -9.77 15.11 -1.77
N PRO A 31 -9.46 15.85 -0.69
CA PRO A 31 -8.93 15.26 0.55
C PRO A 31 -9.78 14.11 1.12
N ARG A 32 -11.10 14.19 0.97
CA ARG A 32 -12.04 13.10 1.34
C ARG A 32 -11.93 11.83 0.48
N THR A 33 -11.49 11.92 -0.77
CA THR A 33 -11.34 10.76 -1.67
C THR A 33 -9.91 10.22 -1.71
N PHE A 34 -8.92 11.01 -1.29
CA PHE A 34 -7.53 10.59 -1.23
C PHE A 34 -7.32 9.26 -0.50
N PRO A 35 -7.94 8.96 0.66
CA PRO A 35 -7.76 7.67 1.32
C PRO A 35 -8.16 6.47 0.45
N ILE A 36 -9.18 6.63 -0.40
CA ILE A 36 -9.62 5.58 -1.32
C ILE A 36 -8.53 5.33 -2.37
N LEU A 37 -8.05 6.40 -3.02
CA LEU A 37 -7.03 6.28 -4.06
C LEU A 37 -5.68 5.79 -3.49
N ALA A 38 -5.31 6.24 -2.30
CA ALA A 38 -4.09 5.82 -1.61
C ALA A 38 -4.11 4.34 -1.22
N THR A 39 -5.29 3.70 -1.08
CA THR A 39 -5.36 2.25 -0.82
C THR A 39 -4.98 1.40 -2.02
N ILE A 40 -5.20 1.88 -3.24
CA ILE A 40 -4.94 1.12 -4.49
C ILE A 40 -3.46 0.71 -4.59
N PRO A 41 -2.46 1.61 -4.50
CA PRO A 41 -1.07 1.20 -4.57
C PRO A 41 -0.65 0.28 -3.41
N LEU A 42 -1.26 0.42 -2.23
CA LEU A 42 -1.00 -0.46 -1.09
C LEU A 42 -1.55 -1.88 -1.31
N GLN A 43 -2.73 -1.99 -1.92
CA GLN A 43 -3.30 -3.28 -2.34
C GLN A 43 -2.42 -3.94 -3.42
N LEU A 44 -1.96 -3.18 -4.41
CA LEU A 44 -1.04 -3.67 -5.44
C LEU A 44 0.31 -4.09 -4.86
N LEU A 45 0.86 -3.31 -3.91
CA LEU A 45 2.09 -3.67 -3.21
C LEU A 45 1.94 -5.00 -2.47
N ALA A 46 0.84 -5.18 -1.72
CA ALA A 46 0.56 -6.43 -1.02
C ALA A 46 0.42 -7.62 -2.00
N TYR A 47 -0.32 -7.42 -3.10
CA TYR A 47 -0.50 -8.42 -4.15
C TYR A 47 0.85 -8.85 -4.75
N HIS A 48 1.66 -7.90 -5.23
CA HIS A 48 2.94 -8.22 -5.86
C HIS A 48 3.92 -8.86 -4.88
N LEU A 49 3.93 -8.45 -3.62
CA LEU A 49 4.73 -9.10 -2.57
C LEU A 49 4.28 -10.54 -2.34
N ALA A 50 2.97 -10.80 -2.29
CA ALA A 50 2.44 -12.15 -2.11
C ALA A 50 2.79 -13.07 -3.29
N VAL A 51 2.64 -12.57 -4.53
CA VAL A 51 3.03 -13.28 -5.76
C VAL A 51 4.53 -13.59 -5.76
N LEU A 52 5.38 -12.60 -5.48
CA LEU A 52 6.84 -12.79 -5.42
C LEU A 52 7.29 -13.76 -4.33
N ARG A 53 6.50 -13.89 -3.25
CA ARG A 53 6.74 -14.85 -2.17
C ARG A 53 6.10 -16.22 -2.39
N GLY A 54 5.40 -16.42 -3.50
CA GLY A 54 4.67 -17.67 -3.77
C GLY A 54 3.56 -17.96 -2.76
N CYS A 55 2.95 -16.93 -2.18
CA CYS A 55 1.79 -17.07 -1.31
C CYS A 55 0.52 -17.27 -2.14
N ASP A 56 -0.45 -18.01 -1.59
CA ASP A 56 -1.80 -18.06 -2.14
C ASP A 56 -2.50 -16.72 -1.85
N VAL A 57 -2.71 -15.95 -2.92
CA VAL A 57 -3.28 -14.59 -2.85
C VAL A 57 -4.78 -14.65 -2.57
N ASP A 58 -5.48 -15.62 -3.18
CA ASP A 58 -6.93 -15.72 -3.12
C ASP A 58 -7.39 -16.42 -1.83
N MET A 59 -6.58 -17.37 -1.33
CA MET A 59 -6.86 -18.10 -0.11
C MET A 59 -5.68 -18.01 0.88
N PRO A 60 -5.45 -16.84 1.49
CA PRO A 60 -4.39 -16.66 2.47
C PRO A 60 -4.58 -17.59 3.67
N ARG A 61 -3.48 -18.19 4.12
CA ARG A 61 -3.43 -19.11 5.26
C ARG A 61 -4.17 -18.56 6.49
N ASN A 62 -4.96 -19.40 7.13
CA ASN A 62 -5.69 -19.11 8.38
C ASN A 62 -6.77 -18.04 8.27
N LEU A 63 -7.20 -17.66 7.06
CA LEU A 63 -8.29 -16.71 6.86
C LEU A 63 -9.47 -17.36 6.17
N ALA A 64 -10.66 -16.89 6.52
CA ALA A 64 -11.91 -17.18 5.84
C ALA A 64 -12.46 -15.88 5.24
N LYS A 65 -13.24 -15.98 4.15
CA LYS A 65 -13.87 -14.81 3.53
C LYS A 65 -14.83 -14.09 4.48
N SER A 66 -15.49 -14.85 5.34
CA SER A 66 -16.35 -14.40 6.43
C SER A 66 -16.32 -15.45 7.54
N VAL A 67 -16.20 -15.00 8.80
CA VAL A 67 -16.29 -15.90 9.96
C VAL A 67 -17.75 -15.93 10.39
N THR A 68 -18.41 -17.07 10.24
CA THR A 68 -19.87 -17.21 10.44
C THR A 68 -20.23 -18.14 11.60
N VAL A 69 -19.25 -18.52 12.44
CA VAL A 69 -19.47 -19.32 13.64
C VAL A 69 -19.04 -18.50 14.86
N GLU A 70 -19.87 -18.51 15.90
CA GLU A 70 -19.54 -17.95 17.23
C GLU A 70 -18.64 -18.89 18.03
#